data_AF-A0A1M6VPX7-F1
#
_entry.id   AF-A0A1M6VPX7-F1
#
_cell.length_a   1.000
_cell.length_b   1.000
_cell.length_c   1.000
_cell.angle_alpha   90.00
_cell.angle_beta   90.00
_cell.angle_gamma   90.00
#
_symmetry.space_group_name_H-M   'P 1'
#
loop_
_entity.id
_entity.type
_entity.pdbx_description
1 polymer ?
#
loop_
_entity_poly.entity_id
_entity_poly.type
_entity_poly.pdbx_seq_one_letter_code
_entity_poly.pdbx_strand_id
1 'polypeptide(L)' 'MQPQAQPEQAFFRIADACRYLGMGRTKLHNLAETDADFPRKIRISPRCVGWTKGQLDTWLESKRQAVEGVK' A
#
# COMPACT_ATOMS: atom_id res chain seq x y z
N MET A 1 15.98 -15.65 -10.30
CA MET A 1 14.77 -14.91 -9.88
C MET A 1 15.22 -13.49 -9.58
N GLN A 2 14.91 -12.53 -10.45
CA GLN A 2 15.49 -11.18 -10.36
C GLN A 2 15.00 -10.45 -9.11
N PRO A 3 15.89 -9.98 -8.22
CA PRO A 3 15.53 -8.99 -7.22
C PRO A 3 15.50 -7.64 -7.94
N GLN A 4 14.34 -7.24 -8.43
CA GLN A 4 14.17 -5.91 -9.00
C GLN A 4 14.16 -4.92 -7.84
N ALA A 5 15.33 -4.38 -7.49
CA ALA A 5 15.42 -3.14 -6.74
C ALA A 5 14.69 -2.07 -7.57
N GLN A 6 13.48 -1.72 -7.15
CA GLN A 6 12.64 -0.74 -7.86
C GLN A 6 13.23 0.65 -7.62
N PRO A 7 13.58 1.41 -8.67
CA PRO A 7 14.01 2.81 -8.52
C PRO A 7 12.89 3.59 -7.87
N GLU A 8 13.19 4.45 -6.89
CA GLU A 8 12.29 5.28 -6.07
C GLU A 8 10.95 5.65 -6.74
N GLN A 9 10.05 4.68 -6.84
CA GLN A 9 8.83 4.84 -7.61
C GLN A 9 7.87 5.59 -6.70
N ALA A 10 7.69 6.87 -6.99
CA ALA A 10 6.76 7.72 -6.25
C ALA A 10 5.33 7.16 -6.26
N PHE A 11 5.01 6.24 -7.19
CA PHE A 11 3.69 5.67 -7.40
C PHE A 11 3.71 4.13 -7.52
N PHE A 12 2.96 3.45 -6.65
CA PHE A 12 2.76 2.02 -6.59
C PHE A 12 1.38 1.64 -7.13
N ARG A 13 1.33 0.82 -8.17
CA ARG A 13 0.07 0.20 -8.62
C ARG A 13 -0.30 -0.97 -7.70
N ILE A 14 -1.47 -1.58 -7.91
CA ILE A 14 -1.95 -2.75 -7.16
C ILE A 14 -0.91 -3.87 -7.09
N ALA A 15 -0.23 -4.20 -8.20
CA ALA A 15 0.78 -5.25 -8.22
C ALA A 15 2.03 -4.88 -7.41
N ASP A 16 2.49 -3.63 -7.50
CA ASP A 16 3.66 -3.14 -6.77
C ASP A 16 3.37 -2.96 -5.29
N ALA A 17 2.20 -2.42 -4.91
CA ALA A 17 1.77 -2.32 -3.52
C ALA A 17 1.61 -3.71 -2.89
N CYS A 18 1.08 -4.68 -3.63
CA CYS A 18 1.02 -6.09 -3.24
C CYS A 18 2.42 -6.67 -2.94
N ARG A 19 3.40 -6.38 -3.80
CA ARG A 19 4.80 -6.80 -3.59
C ARG A 19 5.45 -6.08 -2.41
N TYR A 20 5.26 -4.77 -2.31
CA TYR A 20 5.82 -3.93 -1.25
C TYR A 20 5.32 -4.35 0.13
N LEU A 21 4.02 -4.62 0.24
CA LEU A 21 3.38 -5.04 1.49
C LEU A 21 3.45 -6.54 1.75
N GLY A 22 3.93 -7.34 0.78
CA GLY A 22 3.96 -8.80 0.88
C GLY A 22 2.58 -9.47 0.97
N MET A 23 1.53 -8.83 0.48
CA MET A 23 0.14 -9.29 0.59
C MET A 23 -0.51 -9.53 -0.77
N GLY A 24 -1.36 -10.55 -0.90
CA GLY A 24 -2.06 -10.83 -2.16
C GLY A 24 -3.02 -9.70 -2.60
N ARG A 25 -3.27 -9.60 -3.92
CA ARG A 25 -4.13 -8.57 -4.53
C ARG A 25 -5.53 -8.49 -3.89
N THR A 26 -6.14 -9.63 -3.60
CA THR A 26 -7.46 -9.71 -2.97
C THR A 26 -7.44 -9.13 -1.55
N LYS A 27 -6.39 -9.39 -0.78
CA LYS A 27 -6.22 -8.86 0.56
C LYS A 27 -6.05 -7.34 0.52
N LEU A 28 -5.25 -6.84 -0.43
CA LEU A 28 -5.06 -5.41 -0.65
C LEU A 28 -6.36 -4.70 -1.02
N HIS A 29 -7.16 -5.29 -1.92
CA HIS A 29 -8.47 -4.76 -2.29
C HIS A 29 -9.43 -4.69 -1.09
N ASN A 30 -9.57 -5.80 -0.36
CA ASN A 30 -10.39 -5.84 0.84
C ASN A 30 -9.93 -4.79 1.85
N LEU A 31 -8.62 -4.73 2.14
CA LEU A 31 -8.06 -3.76 3.07
C LEU A 31 -8.37 -2.32 2.66
N ALA A 32 -8.22 -1.99 1.37
CA ALA A 32 -8.55 -0.67 0.84
C ALA A 32 -10.05 -0.33 0.89
N GLU A 33 -10.93 -1.33 1.09
CA GLU A 33 -12.38 -1.14 1.23
C GLU A 33 -12.85 -1.21 2.69
N THR A 34 -12.20 -2.02 3.54
CA THR A 34 -12.62 -2.29 4.92
C THR A 34 -11.88 -1.42 5.94
N ASP A 35 -10.61 -1.10 5.69
CA ASP A 35 -9.76 -0.39 6.64
C ASP A 35 -9.78 1.11 6.29
N ALA A 36 -10.47 1.90 7.12
CA ALA A 36 -10.58 3.34 6.92
C ALA A 36 -9.24 4.08 7.07
N ASP A 37 -8.27 3.46 7.75
CA ASP A 37 -6.91 3.95 7.92
C ASP A 37 -6.06 3.68 6.66
N PHE A 38 -6.46 2.74 5.80
CA PHE A 38 -5.75 2.46 4.57
C PHE A 38 -5.85 3.64 3.59
N PRO A 39 -4.74 4.06 2.96
CA PRO A 39 -4.74 5.24 2.11
C PRO A 39 -5.68 5.08 0.92
N ARG A 40 -6.42 6.15 0.61
CA ARG A 40 -7.32 6.17 -0.55
C ARG A 40 -6.54 5.98 -1.84
N LYS A 41 -7.07 5.10 -2.70
CA LYS A 41 -6.56 4.86 -4.06
C LYS A 41 -6.56 6.16 -4.87
N ILE A 42 -5.40 6.53 -5.40
CA ILE A 42 -5.25 7.64 -6.34
C ILE A 42 -5.59 7.13 -7.74
N ARG A 43 -6.61 7.73 -8.35
CA ARG A 43 -7.02 7.48 -9.74
C ARG A 43 -6.26 8.44 -10.66
N ILE A 44 -5.23 7.95 -11.32
CA ILE A 44 -4.51 8.69 -12.38
C ILE A 44 -5.29 8.61 -13.70
N SER A 45 -5.97 7.48 -13.95
CA SER A 45 -6.78 7.23 -15.14
C SER A 45 -7.87 6.21 -14.82
N PRO A 46 -8.92 6.07 -15.65
CA PRO A 46 -10.02 5.13 -15.40
C PRO A 46 -9.56 3.68 -15.17
N ARG A 47 -8.43 3.27 -15.77
CA ARG A 47 -7.82 1.94 -15.56
C ARG A 47 -6.55 1.96 -14.69
N CYS A 48 -6.08 3.14 -14.30
CA CYS A 48 -4.81 3.30 -13.58
C CYS A 48 -5.08 3.85 -12.17
N VAL A 49 -5.04 2.93 -11.20
CA VAL A 49 -5.16 3.23 -9.77
C VAL A 49 -3.92 2.77 -9.02
N GLY A 50 -3.55 3.51 -7.99
CA GLY A 50 -2.40 3.18 -7.16
C GLY A 50 -2.29 4.07 -5.93
N TRP A 51 -1.16 3.97 -5.26
CA TRP A 51 -0.83 4.66 -4.01
C TRP A 51 0.55 5.26 -4.13
N THR A 52 0.82 6.31 -3.37
CA THR A 52 2.19 6.85 -3.29
C THR A 52 3.00 6.13 -2.21
N LYS A 53 4.34 6.21 -2.31
CA LYS A 53 5.23 5.66 -1.26
C LYS A 53 4.88 6.22 0.12
N GLY A 54 4.74 7.55 0.21
CA GLY A 54 4.45 8.24 1.47
C GLY A 54 3.14 7.76 2.10
N GLN A 55 2.10 7.52 1.29
CA GLN A 55 0.84 6.97 1.80
C GLN A 55 1.00 5.57 2.41
N LEU A 56 1.74 4.68 1.75
CA LEU A 56 1.99 3.33 2.26
C LEU A 56 2.84 3.35 3.53
N ASP A 57 3.83 4.24 3.57
CA ASP A 57 4.73 4.46 4.71
C ASP A 57 3.98 5.00 5.94
N THR A 58 3.17 6.05 5.76
CA THR A 58 2.30 6.59 6.81
C THR A 58 1.33 5.55 7.36
N TRP A 59 0.77 4.69 6.50
CA TRP A 59 -0.10 3.61 6.94
C TRP A 59 0.63 2.53 7.75
N LEU A 60 1.83 2.14 7.32
CA LEU A 60 2.67 1.22 8.08
C LEU A 60 3.03 1.80 9.45
N GLU A 61 3.33 3.10 9.51
CA GLU A 61 3.62 3.81 10.75
C GLU A 61 2.37 3.92 11.65
N SER A 62 1.20 4.21 11.09
CA SER A 62 -0.08 4.19 11.80
C SER A 62 -0.39 2.81 12.40
N LYS A 63 -0.21 1.73 11.62
CA LYS A 63 -0.36 0.35 12.13
C LYS A 63 0.66 0.01 13.21
N ARG A 64 1.91 0.47 13.08
CA ARG A 64 2.93 0.28 14.11
C ARG A 64 2.52 0.97 15.41
N GLN A 65 2.08 2.22 15.36
CA GLN A 65 1.57 2.96 16.52
C GLN A 65 0.34 2.28 17.14
N ALA A 66 -0.59 1.79 16.32
CA ALA A 66 -1.77 1.09 16.79
C ALA A 66 -1.45 -0.24 17.49
N VAL A 67 -0.39 -0.95 17.06
CA VAL A 67 0.09 -2.16 17.72
C VAL A 67 0.90 -1.84 18.98
N GLU A 68 1.73 -0.79 18.97
CA GLU A 68 2.54 -0.37 20.13
C GLU A 68 1.69 0.25 21.27
N GLY A 69 0.46 0.68 21.01
CA GLY A 69 -0.50 1.16 22.01
C GLY A 69 -1.18 0.07 22.86
N VAL A 70 -0.95 -1.21 22.58
CA VAL A 70 -1.33 -2.33 23.46
C VAL A 70 -0.13 -2.65 24.35
N LYS A 71 -0.04 -1.98 25.51
CA LYS A 71 0.83 -2.40 26.61
C LYS A 71 0.13 -2.20 27.94
#